data_AF-A0AAW7K4M5-F1
#
_entry.id   AF-A0AAW7K4M5-F1
#
_cell.length_a   1.000
_cell.length_b   1.000
_cell.length_c   1.000
_cell.angle_alpha   90.00
_cell.angle_beta   90.00
_cell.angle_gamma   90.00
#
_symmetry.space_group_name_H-M   'P 1'
#
loop_
_entity.id
_entity.type
_entity.pdbx_description
1 polymer ?
#
loop_
_entity_poly.entity_id
_entity_poly.type
_entity_poly.pdbx_seq_one_letter_code
_entity_poly.pdbx_strand_id
1 'polypeptide(L)'
;MPKINILRVKQYLALDADNHYVPAKEVQPGTDNLWRCPDCHCPVRLQDNIFGEEGWFEHLPPTEITKAELSKCGYIRAEIRRQAFLLRLRALVDSMDTINPVTHWFCVWCNTHYQGEKHCKACKTGIYSISRGDWNWSYNQPESKSNSGNKATAQIPPSGDQ
;
A
#
# COMPACT_ATOMS: atom_id res chain seq x y z
N MET A 1 -18.79 -6.55 3.27
CA MET A 1 -18.50 -6.07 1.90
C MET A 1 -19.09 -4.68 1.77
N PRO A 2 -18.30 -3.61 1.58
CA PRO A 2 -18.86 -2.27 1.36
C PRO A 2 -19.79 -2.33 0.13
N LYS A 3 -21.03 -1.84 0.30
CA LYS A 3 -21.99 -1.76 -0.81
C LYS A 3 -21.46 -0.75 -1.82
N ILE A 4 -20.92 -1.25 -2.93
CA ILE A 4 -20.43 -0.41 -4.02
C ILE A 4 -21.63 0.34 -4.60
N ASN A 5 -21.64 1.66 -4.44
CA ASN A 5 -22.62 2.50 -5.11
C ASN A 5 -22.11 2.77 -6.54
N ILE A 6 -22.32 1.78 -7.42
CA ILE A 6 -21.97 1.83 -8.85
C ILE A 6 -22.62 2.99 -9.63
N LEU A 7 -23.51 3.77 -9.00
CA LEU A 7 -24.19 4.91 -9.64
C LEU A 7 -23.42 6.21 -9.48
N ARG A 8 -22.52 6.29 -8.49
CA ARG A 8 -21.67 7.47 -8.24
C ARG A 8 -20.32 7.37 -8.96
N VAL A 9 -20.38 7.13 -10.26
CA VAL A 9 -19.18 7.14 -11.11
C VAL A 9 -19.12 8.50 -11.80
N LYS A 10 -18.07 9.27 -11.48
CA LYS A 10 -17.80 10.54 -12.15
C LYS A 10 -17.35 10.26 -13.59
N GLN A 11 -18.07 10.82 -14.56
CA GLN A 11 -17.64 10.87 -15.97
C GLN A 11 -17.67 12.32 -16.43
N TYR A 12 -16.74 12.70 -17.33
CA TYR A 12 -16.58 14.10 -17.74
C TYR A 12 -17.04 14.36 -19.17
N LEU A 13 -17.66 13.36 -19.80
CA LEU A 13 -18.14 13.41 -21.16
C LEU A 13 -19.53 12.76 -21.22
N ALA A 14 -20.46 13.40 -21.91
CA ALA A 14 -21.79 12.88 -22.17
C ALA A 14 -22.20 13.15 -23.61
N LEU A 15 -23.33 12.59 -24.02
CA LEU A 15 -24.03 12.92 -25.25
C LEU A 15 -25.21 13.83 -24.93
N ASP A 16 -25.42 14.85 -25.75
CA ASP A 16 -26.64 15.66 -25.72
C ASP A 16 -27.83 14.92 -26.38
N ALA A 17 -28.97 15.62 -26.52
CA ALA A 17 -30.16 15.08 -27.16
C ALA A 17 -29.92 14.70 -28.64
N ASP A 18 -29.03 15.42 -29.33
CA ASP A 18 -28.67 15.27 -30.73
C ASP A 18 -27.49 14.30 -30.96
N ASN A 19 -27.01 13.63 -29.90
CA ASN A 19 -25.84 12.74 -29.89
C ASN A 19 -24.49 13.43 -30.17
N HIS A 20 -24.36 14.72 -29.87
CA HIS A 20 -23.06 15.37 -29.84
C HIS A 20 -22.36 15.12 -28.50
N TYR A 21 -21.04 14.97 -28.55
CA TYR A 21 -20.20 14.87 -27.37
C TYR A 21 -20.10 16.23 -26.67
N VAL A 22 -20.46 16.25 -25.39
CA VAL A 22 -20.42 17.46 -24.56
C VAL A 22 -19.57 17.18 -23.32
N PRO A 23 -18.46 17.90 -23.11
CA PRO A 23 -17.67 17.79 -21.90
C PRO A 23 -18.34 18.55 -20.75
N ALA A 24 -18.23 18.00 -19.54
CA ALA A 24 -18.97 18.52 -18.37
C ALA A 24 -18.65 19.98 -18.03
N LYS A 25 -17.40 20.43 -18.21
CA LYS A 25 -16.98 21.83 -18.03
C LYS A 25 -17.65 22.85 -18.96
N GLU A 26 -18.12 22.41 -20.13
CA GLU A 26 -18.74 23.30 -21.11
C GLU A 26 -20.26 23.36 -20.94
N VAL A 27 -20.82 22.53 -20.06
CA VAL A 27 -22.23 22.59 -19.71
C VAL A 27 -22.49 23.75 -18.75
N GLN A 28 -23.47 24.58 -19.10
CA GLN A 28 -23.88 25.67 -18.23
C GLN A 28 -24.58 25.13 -16.97
N PRO A 29 -24.23 25.60 -15.77
CA PRO A 29 -24.87 25.16 -14.55
C PRO A 29 -26.39 25.37 -14.59
N GLY A 30 -27.14 24.40 -14.08
CA GLY A 30 -28.60 24.48 -14.02
C GLY A 30 -29.35 24.22 -15.33
N THR A 31 -28.69 23.77 -16.41
CA THR A 31 -29.40 23.26 -17.58
C THR A 31 -30.01 21.88 -17.31
N ASP A 32 -31.34 21.77 -17.42
CA ASP A 32 -32.08 20.50 -17.30
C ASP A 32 -32.16 19.78 -18.66
N ASN A 33 -31.00 19.45 -19.21
CA ASN A 33 -30.91 18.71 -20.47
C ASN A 33 -30.85 17.20 -20.19
N LEU A 34 -31.45 16.41 -21.08
CA LEU A 34 -31.34 14.95 -21.06
C LEU A 34 -29.97 14.53 -21.62
N TRP A 35 -29.01 14.33 -20.72
CA TRP A 35 -27.69 13.82 -21.06
C TRP A 35 -27.67 12.29 -21.09
N ARG A 36 -26.88 11.71 -21.99
CA ARG A 36 -26.72 10.26 -22.12
C ARG A 36 -25.26 9.84 -22.02
N CYS A 37 -25.02 8.67 -21.44
CA CYS A 37 -23.70 8.06 -21.41
C CYS A 37 -23.26 7.67 -22.84
N PRO A 38 -22.02 7.98 -23.28
CA PRO A 38 -21.55 7.61 -24.62
C PRO A 38 -21.40 6.10 -24.88
N ASP A 39 -21.26 5.29 -23.81
CA ASP A 39 -20.99 3.85 -23.95
C ASP A 39 -22.27 3.00 -23.84
N CYS A 40 -23.16 3.34 -22.91
CA CYS A 40 -24.37 2.56 -22.65
C CYS A 40 -25.68 3.33 -22.95
N HIS A 41 -25.60 4.57 -23.43
CA HIS A 41 -26.75 5.44 -23.74
C HIS A 41 -27.74 5.67 -22.59
N CYS A 42 -27.39 5.27 -21.37
CA CYS A 42 -28.21 5.45 -20.19
C CYS A 42 -28.30 6.92 -19.82
N PRO A 43 -29.42 7.38 -19.23
CA PRO A 43 -29.53 8.74 -18.70
C PRO A 43 -28.47 9.03 -17.66
N VAL A 44 -27.82 10.20 -17.78
CA VAL A 44 -26.83 10.70 -16.83
C VAL A 44 -27.25 12.10 -16.38
N ARG A 45 -26.89 12.46 -15.16
CA ARG A 45 -27.19 13.76 -14.55
C ARG A 45 -25.91 14.55 -14.37
N LEU A 46 -25.92 15.81 -14.78
CA LEU A 46 -24.84 16.74 -14.45
C LEU A 46 -24.86 17.06 -12.95
N GLN A 47 -23.70 16.97 -12.34
CA GLN A 47 -23.40 17.33 -10.97
C GLN A 47 -22.41 18.49 -10.99
N ASP A 48 -22.90 19.67 -10.65
CA ASP A 48 -22.20 20.96 -10.70
C ASP A 48 -22.30 21.74 -9.38
N ASN A 49 -22.90 21.12 -8.35
CA ASN A 49 -23.27 21.78 -7.11
C ASN A 49 -22.15 21.85 -6.05
N ILE A 50 -20.92 21.46 -6.40
CA ILE A 50 -19.78 21.46 -5.49
C ILE A 50 -18.83 22.60 -5.88
N PHE A 51 -18.71 23.58 -4.99
CA PHE A 51 -17.83 24.73 -5.18
C PHE A 51 -16.36 24.28 -5.30
N GLY A 52 -15.70 24.67 -6.39
CA GLY A 52 -14.29 24.39 -6.64
C GLY A 52 -13.99 23.05 -7.32
N GLU A 53 -15.00 22.22 -7.60
CA GLU A 53 -14.84 21.06 -8.49
C GLU A 53 -15.40 21.36 -9.88
N GLU A 54 -14.70 20.90 -10.92
CA GLU A 54 -15.25 20.86 -12.28
C GLU A 54 -16.48 19.96 -12.28
N GLY A 55 -17.55 20.34 -12.99
CA GLY A 55 -18.76 19.52 -13.08
C GLY A 55 -18.46 18.13 -13.66
N TRP A 56 -19.25 17.13 -13.28
CA TRP A 56 -19.19 15.79 -13.85
C TRP A 56 -20.61 15.24 -14.06
N PHE A 57 -20.74 14.21 -14.86
CA PHE A 57 -21.98 13.46 -14.97
C PHE A 57 -21.95 12.21 -14.10
N GLU A 58 -23.10 11.85 -13.54
CA GLU A 58 -23.32 10.59 -12.82
C GLU A 58 -24.45 9.81 -13.49
N HIS A 59 -24.37 8.47 -13.46
CA HIS A 59 -25.45 7.65 -13.96
C HIS A 59 -26.66 7.76 -13.02
N LEU A 60 -27.84 7.97 -13.60
CA LEU A 60 -29.07 7.91 -12.83
C LEU A 60 -29.37 6.47 -12.40
N PRO A 61 -30.09 6.27 -11.28
CA PRO A 61 -30.53 4.95 -10.88
C PRO A 61 -31.23 4.25 -12.04
N PRO A 62 -30.91 2.96 -12.32
CA PRO A 62 -31.51 2.26 -13.43
C PRO A 62 -33.01 2.15 -13.19
N THR A 63 -33.81 2.80 -14.03
CA THR A 63 -35.27 2.62 -14.04
C THR A 63 -35.67 1.42 -14.90
N GLU A 64 -34.97 1.19 -16.01
CA GLU A 64 -35.32 0.16 -17.02
C GLU A 64 -34.27 -0.94 -17.18
N ILE A 65 -33.07 -0.75 -16.64
CA ILE A 65 -31.88 -1.59 -16.90
C ILE A 65 -31.44 -2.29 -15.62
N THR A 66 -30.99 -3.53 -15.72
CA THR A 66 -30.48 -4.24 -14.54
C THR A 66 -29.10 -3.72 -14.13
N LYS A 67 -28.74 -3.86 -12.85
CA LYS A 67 -27.36 -3.57 -12.37
C LYS A 67 -26.30 -4.37 -13.14
N ALA A 68 -26.65 -5.55 -13.63
CA ALA A 68 -25.76 -6.42 -14.40
C ALA A 68 -25.54 -5.90 -15.84
N GLU A 69 -26.51 -5.20 -16.43
CA GLU A 69 -26.34 -4.55 -17.71
C GLU A 69 -25.58 -3.24 -17.56
N LEU A 70 -25.90 -2.45 -16.54
CA LEU A 70 -25.17 -1.22 -16.25
C LEU A 70 -23.68 -1.48 -15.94
N SER A 71 -23.34 -2.63 -15.33
CA SER A 71 -21.94 -3.00 -15.08
C SER A 71 -21.12 -3.30 -16.34
N LYS A 72 -21.77 -3.46 -17.50
CA LYS A 72 -21.10 -3.59 -18.80
C LYS A 72 -20.60 -2.24 -19.34
N CYS A 73 -21.19 -1.13 -18.89
CA CYS A 73 -20.76 0.23 -19.25
C CYS A 73 -19.28 0.42 -18.95
N GLY A 74 -18.51 0.95 -19.91
CA GLY A 74 -17.08 1.20 -19.82
C GLY A 74 -16.68 2.01 -18.60
N TYR A 75 -17.41 3.08 -18.31
CA TYR A 75 -17.18 3.95 -17.13
C TYR A 75 -17.41 3.19 -15.82
N ILE A 76 -18.55 2.50 -15.70
CA ILE A 76 -18.91 1.73 -14.51
C ILE A 76 -17.92 0.58 -14.28
N ARG A 77 -17.59 -0.14 -15.35
CA ARG A 77 -16.64 -1.26 -15.34
C ARG A 77 -15.23 -0.81 -14.97
N ALA A 78 -14.82 0.39 -15.38
CA ALA A 78 -13.55 0.97 -14.97
C ALA A 78 -13.52 1.26 -13.47
N GLU A 79 -14.60 1.85 -12.92
CA GLU A 79 -14.66 2.13 -11.47
C GLU A 79 -14.72 0.84 -10.64
N ILE A 80 -15.49 -0.18 -11.06
CA ILE A 80 -15.51 -1.49 -10.41
C ILE A 80 -14.09 -2.09 -10.38
N ARG A 81 -13.37 -2.04 -11.51
CA ARG A 81 -11.98 -2.54 -11.60
C ARG A 81 -11.04 -1.75 -10.71
N ARG A 82 -11.15 -0.42 -10.68
CA ARG A 82 -10.35 0.46 -9.83
C ARG A 82 -10.54 0.13 -8.35
N GLN A 83 -11.79 -0.03 -7.91
CA GLN A 83 -12.10 -0.38 -6.52
C GLN A 83 -11.62 -1.78 -6.16
N ALA A 84 -11.83 -2.76 -7.03
CA ALA A 84 -11.31 -4.12 -6.82
C ALA A 84 -9.78 -4.13 -6.72
N PHE A 85 -9.10 -3.34 -7.55
CA PHE A 85 -7.66 -3.16 -7.49
C PHE A 85 -7.22 -2.53 -6.16
N LEU A 86 -7.86 -1.44 -5.73
CA LEU A 86 -7.55 -0.77 -4.45
C LEU A 86 -7.76 -1.69 -3.24
N LEU A 87 -8.81 -2.52 -3.25
CA LEU A 87 -9.04 -3.50 -2.18
C LEU A 87 -7.94 -4.57 -2.14
N ARG A 88 -7.52 -5.08 -3.30
CA ARG A 88 -6.40 -6.03 -3.39
C ARG A 88 -5.09 -5.40 -2.94
N LEU A 89 -4.83 -4.15 -3.34
CA LEU A 89 -3.64 -3.43 -2.94
C LEU A 89 -3.59 -3.22 -1.43
N ARG A 90 -4.71 -2.80 -0.82
CA ARG A 90 -4.82 -2.66 0.64
C ARG A 90 -4.57 -4.00 1.35
N ALA A 91 -5.21 -5.08 0.89
CA ALA A 91 -4.99 -6.41 1.46
C ALA A 91 -3.53 -6.85 1.37
N LEU A 92 -2.83 -6.52 0.28
CA LEU A 92 -1.41 -6.81 0.13
C LEU A 92 -0.57 -6.00 1.12
N VAL A 93 -0.80 -4.69 1.22
CA VAL A 93 -0.11 -3.81 2.19
C VAL A 93 -0.35 -4.28 3.63
N ASP A 94 -1.59 -4.65 3.95
CA ASP A 94 -1.96 -5.14 5.28
C ASP A 94 -1.35 -6.52 5.60
N SER A 95 -1.04 -7.33 4.57
CA SER A 95 -0.35 -8.62 4.73
C SER A 95 1.17 -8.51 4.81
N MET A 96 1.74 -7.33 4.53
CA MET A 96 3.18 -7.13 4.66
C MET A 96 3.55 -7.02 6.13
N ASP A 97 4.59 -7.74 6.54
CA ASP A 97 5.14 -7.60 7.88
C ASP A 97 5.55 -6.14 8.11
N THR A 98 5.14 -5.59 9.25
CA THR A 98 5.64 -4.30 9.67
C THR A 98 7.15 -4.43 9.87
N ILE A 99 7.94 -3.64 9.13
CA ILE A 99 9.39 -3.57 9.32
C ILE A 99 9.61 -2.97 10.71
N ASN A 100 9.76 -3.82 11.71
CA ASN A 100 10.10 -3.39 13.05
C ASN A 100 11.61 -3.09 13.05
N PRO A 101 12.03 -1.83 13.27
CA PRO A 101 13.46 -1.53 13.32
C PRO A 101 14.13 -2.40 14.39
N VAL A 102 15.22 -3.07 14.02
CA VAL A 102 16.07 -3.77 14.99
C VAL A 102 16.71 -2.71 15.88
N THR A 103 16.18 -2.59 17.10
CA THR A 103 16.61 -1.58 18.08
C THR A 103 17.45 -2.14 19.20
N HIS A 104 17.69 -3.45 19.23
CA HIS A 104 18.40 -4.14 20.30
C HIS A 104 19.60 -4.88 19.72
N TRP A 105 20.78 -4.51 20.21
CA TRP A 105 22.08 -4.94 19.69
C TRP A 105 22.96 -5.49 20.82
N PHE A 106 23.79 -6.48 20.48
CA PHE A 106 24.81 -7.01 21.37
C PHE A 106 26.13 -6.94 20.62
N CYS A 107 27.08 -6.18 21.17
CA CYS A 107 28.43 -6.12 20.62
C CYS A 107 29.24 -7.29 21.15
N VAL A 108 29.58 -8.24 20.28
CA VAL A 108 30.37 -9.43 20.64
C VAL A 108 31.78 -9.04 21.10
N TRP A 109 32.36 -8.01 20.47
CA TRP A 109 33.70 -7.51 20.83
C TRP A 109 33.74 -6.85 22.21
N CYS A 110 32.73 -6.06 22.55
CA CYS A 110 32.66 -5.36 23.83
C CYS A 110 31.87 -6.12 24.90
N ASN A 111 31.31 -7.28 24.55
CA ASN A 111 30.44 -8.08 25.39
C ASN A 111 29.33 -7.25 26.07
N THR A 112 28.63 -6.41 25.31
CA THR A 112 27.65 -5.46 25.88
C THR A 112 26.38 -5.35 25.05
N HIS A 113 25.24 -5.33 25.74
CA HIS A 113 23.93 -5.05 25.17
C HIS A 113 23.68 -3.55 25.08
N TYR A 114 23.08 -3.10 23.99
CA TYR A 114 22.70 -1.71 23.80
C TYR A 114 21.46 -1.57 22.93
N GLN A 115 20.83 -0.39 22.97
CA GLN A 115 19.62 -0.08 22.22
C GLN A 115 19.81 1.12 21.27
N GLY A 116 18.97 1.20 20.24
CA GLY A 116 18.97 2.26 19.24
C GLY A 116 19.65 1.85 17.94
N GLU A 117 20.42 2.78 17.35
CA GLU A 117 21.18 2.54 16.12
C GLU A 117 22.30 1.52 16.33
N LYS A 118 22.69 0.80 15.26
CA LYS A 118 23.75 -0.22 15.28
C LYS A 118 25.15 0.41 15.47
N HIS A 119 25.42 0.96 16.64
CA HIS A 119 26.68 1.62 16.98
C HIS A 119 27.03 1.42 18.47
N CYS A 120 28.01 0.57 18.73
CA CYS A 120 28.47 0.34 20.09
C CYS A 120 29.27 1.55 20.60
N LYS A 121 28.84 2.14 21.72
CA LYS A 121 29.48 3.33 22.30
C LYS A 121 30.91 3.09 22.81
N ALA A 122 31.28 1.83 23.08
CA ALA A 122 32.61 1.46 23.58
C ALA A 122 33.63 1.34 22.45
N CYS A 123 33.41 0.48 21.45
CA CYS A 123 34.33 0.33 20.31
C CYS A 123 34.08 1.30 19.15
N LYS A 124 33.06 2.18 19.26
CA LYS A 124 32.70 3.19 18.23
C LYS A 124 32.39 2.59 16.86
N THR A 125 31.96 1.33 16.82
CA THR A 125 31.59 0.62 15.59
C THR A 125 30.38 -0.28 15.82
N GLY A 126 29.69 -0.64 14.72
CA GLY A 126 28.58 -1.59 14.71
C GLY A 126 28.93 -2.95 14.10
N ILE A 127 30.16 -3.13 13.57
CA ILE A 127 30.50 -4.33 12.77
C ILE A 127 30.42 -5.64 13.56
N TYR A 128 30.72 -5.60 14.87
CA TYR A 128 30.65 -6.74 15.77
C TYR A 128 29.32 -6.87 16.51
N SER A 129 28.30 -6.12 16.06
CA SER A 129 27.01 -6.09 16.74
C SER A 129 25.99 -6.97 16.04
N ILE A 130 25.38 -7.86 16.81
CA ILE A 130 24.35 -8.81 16.36
C ILE A 130 22.99 -8.44 16.95
N SER A 131 21.91 -8.84 16.28
CA SER A 131 20.55 -8.49 16.71
C SER A 131 20.10 -9.36 17.88
N ARG A 132 19.03 -8.93 18.56
CA ARG A 132 18.39 -9.72 19.63
C ARG A 132 18.01 -11.13 19.21
N GLY A 133 17.59 -11.34 17.96
CA GLY A 133 17.30 -12.67 17.44
C GLY A 133 18.54 -13.57 17.42
N ASP A 134 19.64 -13.02 16.91
CA ASP A 134 20.90 -13.75 16.69
C ASP A 134 21.59 -14.14 18.01
N TRP A 135 21.61 -13.24 19.00
CA TRP A 135 22.21 -13.60 20.30
C TRP A 135 21.30 -14.49 21.13
N ASN A 136 19.96 -14.35 21.03
CA ASN A 136 19.04 -15.19 21.79
C ASN A 136 19.12 -16.65 21.32
N TRP A 137 19.35 -16.87 20.03
CA TRP A 137 19.71 -18.18 19.51
C TRP A 137 20.98 -18.72 20.15
N SER A 138 22.03 -17.90 20.24
CA SER A 138 23.33 -18.29 20.81
C SER A 138 23.25 -18.67 22.30
N TYR A 139 22.44 -17.97 23.10
CA TYR A 139 22.27 -18.27 24.53
C TYR A 139 21.37 -19.47 24.83
N ASN A 140 20.45 -19.82 23.93
CA ASN A 140 19.45 -20.86 24.16
C ASN A 140 19.74 -22.16 23.39
N GLN A 141 20.93 -22.33 22.80
CA GLN A 141 21.30 -23.64 22.27
C GLN A 141 21.43 -24.64 23.43
N PRO A 142 20.75 -25.80 23.37
CA PRO A 142 21.04 -26.87 24.30
C PRO A 142 22.49 -27.29 24.07
N GLU A 143 23.32 -27.25 25.12
CA GLU A 143 24.69 -27.73 25.05
C GLU A 143 24.70 -29.17 24.52
N SER A 144 25.02 -29.35 23.25
CA SER A 144 25.42 -30.67 22.77
C SER A 144 26.71 -30.98 23.49
N LYS A 145 26.66 -31.91 24.47
CA LYS A 145 27.85 -32.49 25.09
C LYS A 145 28.67 -33.22 24.02
N SER A 146 29.45 -32.50 23.23
CA SER A 146 30.53 -33.08 22.43
C SER A 146 31.76 -33.16 23.32
N ASN A 147 31.84 -34.27 24.06
CA ASN A 147 33.07 -34.74 24.66
C ASN A 147 34.04 -35.13 23.53
N SER A 148 35.02 -34.29 23.23
CA SER A 148 36.33 -34.71 22.72
C SER A 148 37.28 -33.53 22.76
N GLY A 149 38.28 -33.66 23.63
CA GLY A 149 39.29 -32.64 23.86
C GLY A 149 40.09 -32.35 22.60
N ASN A 150 40.28 -31.06 22.35
CA ASN A 150 41.41 -30.53 21.60
C ASN A 150 41.85 -29.25 22.34
N LYS A 151 42.90 -29.36 23.15
CA LYS A 151 43.65 -28.18 23.61
C LYS A 151 44.30 -27.55 22.38
N ALA A 152 43.72 -26.50 21.85
CA ALA A 152 44.43 -25.58 20.98
C ALA A 152 44.91 -24.41 21.85
N THR A 153 46.14 -24.52 22.36
CA THR A 153 46.85 -23.41 23.00
C THR A 153 47.30 -22.47 21.90
N ALA A 154 46.61 -21.34 21.70
CA ALA A 154 47.11 -20.27 20.86
C ALA A 154 48.14 -19.45 21.67
N GLN A 155 49.41 -19.67 21.38
CA GLN A 155 50.53 -18.88 21.90
C GLN A 155 50.51 -17.49 21.25
N ILE A 156 50.56 -16.46 22.10
CA ILE A 156 50.73 -15.05 21.71
C ILE A 156 52.21 -14.86 21.32
N PRO A 157 52.55 -14.39 20.11
CA PRO A 157 53.91 -13.97 19.81
C PRO A 157 54.23 -12.67 20.56
N PRO A 158 55.45 -12.50 21.08
CA PRO A 158 55.81 -11.33 21.88
C PRO A 158 55.79 -10.05 21.05
N SER A 159 55.30 -8.99 21.68
CA SER A 159 55.37 -7.60 21.22
C SER A 159 56.79 -7.22 20.85
N GLY A 160 56.99 -6.77 19.60
CA GLY A 160 58.19 -6.06 19.19
C GLY A 160 57.95 -4.56 19.36
N ASP A 161 58.79 -3.93 20.19
CA ASP A 161 58.84 -2.50 20.43
C ASP A 161 59.17 -1.71 19.15
N GLN A 162 58.43 -0.62 18.92
CA GLN A 162 58.96 0.70 18.59
C GLN A 162 57.93 1.78 18.91
#